data_AF-A0A939ULR5-F1
#
_entry.id   AF-A0A939ULR5-F1
#
_cell.length_a   1.000
_cell.length_b   1.000
_cell.length_c   1.000
_cell.angle_alpha   90.00
_cell.angle_beta   90.00
_cell.angle_gamma   90.00
#
_symmetry.space_group_name_H-M   'P 1'
#
loop_
_entity.id
_entity.type
_entity.pdbx_description
1 polymer ?
#
loop_
_entity_poly.entity_id
_entity_poly.type
_entity_poly.pdbx_seq_one_letter_code
_entity_poly.pdbx_strand_id
1 'polypeptide(L)'
;MSLKIKVDWNKLLPLLAAGVAALIVLGTIIALIAGKRPGIAYRKSDPSGAEQIKGAGQEQMQFKEFGTLRTRLLANEGSKEAGSVLLVTPWLSYQNDDSAFYEELVSKKNLFASYMLEFFSTKSNNQLLSTGEK
;
A
#
# COMPACT_ATOMS: atom_id res chain seq x y z
N MET A 1 1.57 65.52 26.72
CA MET A 1 2.87 64.98 27.16
C MET A 1 3.17 63.77 26.28
N SER A 2 4.02 63.92 25.26
CA SER A 2 4.24 62.88 24.24
C SER A 2 5.46 62.04 24.64
N LEU A 3 5.24 60.76 24.98
CA LEU A 3 6.32 59.81 25.26
C LEU A 3 7.03 59.47 23.95
N LYS A 4 8.21 60.06 23.72
CA LYS A 4 9.12 59.63 22.67
C LYS A 4 9.85 58.37 23.13
N ILE A 5 9.36 57.20 22.71
CA ILE A 5 10.06 55.92 22.90
C ILE A 5 11.27 55.92 21.96
N LYS A 6 12.48 55.96 22.52
CA LYS A 6 13.72 55.72 21.76
C LYS A 6 13.85 54.22 21.51
N VAL A 7 13.55 53.81 20.27
CA VAL A 7 13.71 52.44 19.82
C VAL A 7 15.14 52.25 19.28
N ASP A 8 15.91 51.40 19.94
CA ASP A 8 17.23 50.96 19.47
C ASP A 8 17.05 49.83 18.45
N TRP A 9 17.00 50.19 17.17
CA TRP A 9 16.73 49.26 16.06
C TRP A 9 17.73 48.09 15.99
N ASN A 10 18.98 48.28 16.41
CA ASN A 10 20.01 47.23 16.46
C ASN A 10 19.70 46.12 17.48
N LYS A 11 18.83 46.36 18.46
CA LYS A 11 18.38 45.36 19.45
C LYS A 11 16.99 44.79 19.12
N LEU A 12 16.18 45.57 18.41
CA LEU A 12 14.81 45.20 18.07
C LEU A 12 14.73 44.26 16.85
N LEU A 13 15.60 44.47 15.85
CA LEU A 13 15.71 43.57 14.69
C LEU A 13 16.06 42.11 15.08
N PRO A 14 17.11 41.84 15.88
CA PRO A 14 17.44 40.47 16.25
C PRO A 14 16.38 39.83 17.15
N LEU A 15 15.68 40.61 17.98
CA LEU A 15 14.58 40.11 18.81
C LEU A 15 13.40 39.63 17.94
N LEU A 16 13.06 40.41 16.91
CA LEU A 16 11.98 40.06 15.98
C LEU A 16 12.37 38.83 15.13
N ALA A 17 13.62 38.78 14.64
CA ALA A 17 14.14 37.65 13.88
C ALA A 17 14.17 36.36 14.70
N ALA A 18 14.57 36.43 15.98
CA ALA A 18 14.53 35.30 16.89
C ALA A 18 13.10 34.79 17.13
N GLY A 19 12.13 35.70 17.23
CA GLY A 19 10.71 35.35 17.35
C GLY A 19 10.17 34.59 16.13
N VAL A 20 10.50 35.06 14.91
CA VAL A 20 10.12 34.37 13.67
C VAL A 20 10.78 32.99 13.56
N ALA A 21 12.07 32.89 13.89
CA ALA A 21 12.79 31.62 13.90
C ALA A 21 12.16 30.62 14.89
N ALA A 22 11.80 31.07 16.09
CA ALA A 22 11.15 30.22 17.09
C ALA A 22 9.79 29.70 16.60
N LEU A 23 8.99 30.52 15.91
CA LEU A 23 7.72 30.10 15.32
C LEU A 23 7.90 29.03 14.23
N ILE A 24 8.91 29.17 13.37
CA ILE A 24 9.21 28.18 12.33
C ILE A 24 9.62 26.85 12.97
N VAL A 25 10.48 26.88 14.00
CA VAL A 25 10.93 25.67 14.69
C VAL A 25 9.77 24.97 15.39
N LEU A 26 8.94 25.70 16.12
CA LEU A 26 7.75 25.15 16.79
C LEU A 26 6.76 24.55 15.79
N GLY A 27 6.47 25.26 14.69
CA GLY A 27 5.59 24.76 13.63
C GLY A 27 6.14 23.48 13.00
N THR A 28 7.44 23.40 12.78
CA THR A 28 8.10 22.21 12.22
C THR A 28 8.01 21.02 13.17
N ILE A 29 8.24 21.21 14.47
CA ILE A 29 8.14 20.14 15.48
C ILE A 29 6.69 19.60 15.55
N ILE A 30 5.70 20.50 15.59
CA ILE A 30 4.29 20.10 15.62
C ILE A 30 3.91 19.35 14.34
N ALA A 31 4.34 19.81 13.16
CA ALA A 31 4.09 19.14 11.89
C ALA A 31 4.76 17.76 11.81
N LEU A 32 5.93 17.58 12.43
CA LEU A 32 6.63 16.30 12.46
C LEU A 32 5.96 15.28 13.38
N ILE A 33 5.40 15.74 14.52
CA ILE A 33 4.68 14.90 15.49
C ILE A 33 3.25 14.60 15.01
N ALA A 34 2.56 15.59 14.44
CA ALA A 34 1.20 15.46 13.91
C ALA A 34 1.16 14.86 12.49
N GLY A 35 2.32 14.76 11.83
CA GLY A 35 2.46 14.15 10.53
C GLY A 35 2.00 12.69 10.58
N LYS A 36 0.85 12.41 9.96
CA LYS A 36 0.38 11.05 9.71
C LYS A 36 1.52 10.28 9.06
N ARG A 37 2.01 9.23 9.73
CA ARG A 37 3.04 8.32 9.21
C ARG A 37 2.65 7.89 7.78
N PRO A 38 3.35 8.33 6.73
CA PRO A 38 3.05 7.91 5.38
C PRO A 38 3.33 6.41 5.29
N GLY A 39 2.28 5.60 5.13
CA GLY A 39 2.40 4.14 5.03
C GLY A 39 1.39 3.33 5.86
N ILE A 40 0.74 3.91 6.88
CA ILE A 40 -0.23 3.15 7.69
C ILE A 40 -1.57 2.98 6.96
N ALA A 41 -1.93 3.93 6.09
CA ALA A 41 -3.21 3.88 5.35
C ALA A 41 -3.28 2.76 4.29
N TYR A 42 -2.14 2.16 3.91
CA TYR A 42 -2.08 1.06 2.93
C TYR A 42 -2.08 -0.32 3.58
N ARG A 43 -2.06 -0.42 4.91
CA ARG A 43 -2.21 -1.68 5.65
C ARG A 43 -3.68 -1.95 5.94
N LYS A 44 -4.49 -2.13 4.90
CA LYS A 44 -5.67 -2.99 5.06
C LYS A 44 -5.19 -4.40 4.77
N SER A 45 -5.21 -5.27 5.78
CA SER A 45 -5.01 -6.70 5.54
C SER A 45 -6.11 -7.13 4.58
N ASP A 46 -5.72 -7.75 3.46
CA ASP A 46 -6.69 -8.36 2.57
C ASP A 46 -7.54 -9.38 3.35
N PRO A 47 -8.85 -9.44 3.08
CA PRO A 47 -9.71 -10.44 3.71
C PRO A 47 -9.13 -11.82 3.42
N SER A 48 -8.91 -12.58 4.48
CA SER A 48 -8.34 -13.92 4.32
C SER A 48 -9.30 -14.79 3.50
N GLY A 49 -8.80 -15.72 2.68
CA GLY A 49 -9.66 -16.65 1.95
C GLY A 49 -10.65 -17.43 2.84
N ALA A 50 -10.35 -17.55 4.13
CA ALA A 50 -11.22 -18.15 5.14
C ALA A 50 -12.47 -17.33 5.47
N GLU A 51 -12.42 -16.01 5.30
CA GLU A 51 -13.60 -15.16 5.45
C GLU A 51 -14.52 -15.28 4.23
N GLN A 52 -13.97 -15.52 3.04
CA GLN A 52 -14.74 -15.66 1.80
C GLN A 52 -15.43 -17.02 1.69
N ILE A 53 -14.82 -18.09 2.22
CA ILE A 53 -15.38 -19.44 2.15
C ILE A 53 -16.53 -19.69 3.14
N LYS A 54 -16.61 -18.94 4.25
CA LYS A 54 -17.67 -19.10 5.26
C LYS A 54 -19.10 -18.93 4.71
N GLY A 55 -19.27 -18.28 3.55
CA GLY A 55 -20.56 -18.11 2.88
C GLY A 55 -20.98 -19.26 1.96
N ALA A 56 -20.11 -20.24 1.68
CA ALA A 56 -20.29 -21.20 0.58
C ALA A 56 -21.08 -22.47 0.94
N GLY A 57 -21.50 -22.66 2.20
CA GLY A 57 -22.40 -23.75 2.62
C GLY A 57 -21.84 -25.18 2.53
N GLN A 58 -20.62 -25.37 2.02
CA GLN A 58 -19.91 -26.66 1.97
C GLN A 58 -18.54 -26.55 2.67
N GLU A 59 -18.04 -27.66 3.21
CA GLU A 59 -16.71 -27.76 3.80
C GLU A 59 -15.62 -27.61 2.72
N GLN A 60 -15.37 -26.38 2.29
CA GLN A 60 -14.29 -26.08 1.37
C GLN A 60 -12.99 -25.82 2.14
N MET A 61 -11.91 -26.43 1.67
CA MET A 61 -10.55 -26.17 2.10
C MET A 61 -9.87 -25.12 1.21
N GLN A 62 -8.76 -24.57 1.69
CA GLN A 62 -7.97 -23.56 0.96
C GLN A 62 -6.58 -24.10 0.63
N PHE A 63 -6.24 -24.06 -0.66
CA PHE A 63 -4.89 -24.25 -1.11
C PHE A 63 -4.16 -22.91 -1.12
N LYS A 64 -3.16 -22.75 -0.25
CA LYS A 64 -2.37 -21.51 -0.05
C LYS A 64 -0.89 -21.66 -0.40
N GLU A 65 -0.48 -22.81 -0.92
CA GLU A 65 0.93 -23.13 -1.12
C GLU A 65 1.59 -22.37 -2.29
N PHE A 66 0.83 -21.58 -3.03
CA PHE A 66 1.35 -20.63 -4.01
C PHE A 66 2.29 -19.59 -3.38
N GLY A 67 2.07 -19.25 -2.10
CA GLY A 67 2.82 -18.20 -1.41
C GLY A 67 2.55 -16.80 -1.97
N THR A 68 3.46 -15.86 -1.71
CA THR A 68 3.37 -14.51 -2.29
C THR A 68 4.11 -14.44 -3.61
N LEU A 69 3.39 -14.15 -4.67
CA LEU A 69 3.89 -13.92 -6.02
C LEU A 69 4.23 -12.45 -6.20
N ARG A 70 5.35 -12.17 -6.86
CA ARG A 70 5.81 -10.81 -7.17
C ARG A 70 5.96 -10.64 -8.67
N THR A 71 5.28 -9.65 -9.23
CA THR A 71 5.37 -9.31 -10.65
C THR A 71 5.49 -7.80 -10.86
N ARG A 72 5.92 -7.41 -12.06
CA ARG A 72 5.96 -6.01 -12.49
C ARG A 72 4.83 -5.80 -13.49
N LEU A 73 4.02 -4.78 -13.24
CA LEU A 73 2.93 -4.37 -14.11
C LEU A 73 3.46 -3.57 -15.29
N LEU A 74 2.64 -3.42 -16.33
CA LEU A 74 2.90 -2.47 -17.40
C LEU A 74 2.83 -1.03 -16.87
N ALA A 75 3.59 -0.15 -17.50
CA ALA A 75 3.40 1.29 -17.30
C ALA A 75 1.99 1.69 -17.72
N ASN A 76 1.41 2.68 -17.03
CA ASN A 76 0.16 3.28 -17.48
C ASN A 76 0.38 3.95 -18.84
N GLU A 77 -0.62 3.91 -19.71
CA GLU A 77 -0.56 4.55 -21.02
C GLU A 77 -0.23 6.05 -20.87
N GLY A 78 0.75 6.53 -21.64
CA GLY A 78 1.22 7.92 -21.59
C GLY A 78 2.17 8.25 -20.44
N SER A 79 2.49 7.30 -19.54
CA SER A 79 3.49 7.50 -18.48
C SER A 79 4.90 7.19 -18.96
N LYS A 80 5.87 8.02 -18.53
CA LYS A 80 7.32 7.72 -18.65
C LYS A 80 7.84 6.91 -17.48
N GLU A 81 7.01 6.64 -16.48
CA GLU A 81 7.39 5.90 -15.28
C GLU A 81 7.37 4.40 -15.54
N ALA A 82 8.29 3.68 -14.90
CA ALA A 82 8.28 2.22 -14.91
C ALA A 82 7.02 1.69 -14.20
N GLY A 83 6.45 0.61 -14.73
CA GLY A 83 5.29 -0.03 -14.11
C GLY A 83 5.57 -0.50 -12.68
N SER A 84 4.54 -0.43 -11.84
CA SER A 84 4.61 -0.73 -10.41
C SER A 84 4.84 -2.22 -10.13
N VAL A 85 5.32 -2.51 -8.93
CA VAL A 85 5.47 -3.90 -8.44
C VAL A 85 4.17 -4.31 -7.77
N LEU A 86 3.59 -5.42 -8.22
CA LEU A 86 2.42 -6.05 -7.62
C LEU A 86 2.86 -7.26 -6.78
N LEU A 87 2.32 -7.36 -5.56
CA LEU A 87 2.45 -8.54 -4.70
C LEU A 87 1.07 -9.19 -4.60
N VAL A 88 0.95 -10.45 -5.02
CA VAL A 88 -0.30 -11.21 -5.02
C VAL A 88 -0.14 -12.43 -4.12
N THR A 89 -1.09 -12.69 -3.23
CA THR A 89 -1.10 -13.92 -2.42
C THR A 89 -2.32 -14.75 -2.82
N PRO A 90 -2.24 -15.49 -3.95
CA PRO A 90 -3.38 -16.23 -4.46
C PRO A 90 -3.69 -17.44 -3.57
N TRP A 91 -4.96 -17.80 -3.54
CA TRP A 91 -5.45 -19.00 -2.90
C TRP A 91 -6.58 -19.58 -3.77
N LEU A 92 -6.78 -20.89 -3.68
CA LEU A 92 -7.86 -21.59 -4.37
C LEU A 92 -8.68 -22.36 -3.34
N SER A 93 -10.00 -22.40 -3.52
CA SER A 93 -10.86 -23.30 -2.74
C SER A 93 -10.99 -24.65 -3.43
N TYR A 94 -11.10 -25.70 -2.63
CA TYR A 94 -11.40 -27.05 -3.09
C TYR A 94 -12.27 -27.78 -2.07
N GLN A 95 -12.93 -28.86 -2.48
CA GLN A 95 -13.75 -29.66 -1.57
C GLN A 95 -12.86 -30.50 -0.64
N ASN A 96 -13.21 -30.60 0.63
CA ASN A 96 -12.43 -31.36 1.63
C ASN A 96 -12.21 -32.83 1.22
N ASP A 97 -13.18 -33.46 0.57
CA ASP A 97 -13.14 -34.85 0.15
C ASP A 97 -12.41 -35.09 -1.19
N ASP A 98 -11.99 -34.03 -1.88
CA ASP A 98 -11.32 -34.12 -3.19
C ASP A 98 -9.79 -34.09 -3.06
N SER A 99 -9.23 -35.18 -2.55
CA SER A 99 -7.78 -35.34 -2.43
C SER A 99 -7.07 -35.41 -3.79
N ALA A 100 -7.75 -35.92 -4.83
CA ALA A 100 -7.18 -36.02 -6.17
C ALA A 100 -6.90 -34.62 -6.74
N PHE A 101 -7.84 -33.70 -6.60
CA PHE A 101 -7.66 -32.31 -7.01
C PHE A 101 -6.56 -31.61 -6.20
N TYR A 102 -6.47 -31.86 -4.89
CA TYR A 102 -5.37 -31.33 -4.08
C TYR A 102 -4.00 -31.77 -4.62
N GLU A 103 -3.82 -33.06 -4.92
CA GLU A 103 -2.55 -33.58 -5.47
C GLU A 103 -2.23 -32.98 -6.85
N GLU A 104 -3.24 -32.76 -7.68
CA GLU A 104 -3.06 -32.05 -8.96
C GLU A 104 -2.62 -30.59 -8.75
N LEU A 105 -3.20 -29.89 -7.77
CA LEU A 105 -2.80 -28.53 -7.42
C LEU A 105 -1.36 -28.48 -6.92
N VAL A 106 -0.96 -29.40 -6.05
CA VAL A 106 0.42 -29.52 -5.56
C VAL A 106 1.37 -29.76 -6.73
N SER A 107 1.06 -30.73 -7.60
CA SER A 107 1.88 -31.08 -8.76
C SER A 107 2.02 -29.93 -9.77
N LYS A 108 0.93 -29.19 -10.02
CA LYS A 108 0.87 -28.11 -11.03
C LYS A 108 1.08 -26.72 -10.43
N LYS A 109 1.41 -26.60 -9.15
CA LYS A 109 1.56 -25.34 -8.42
C LYS A 109 2.39 -24.29 -9.15
N ASN A 110 3.56 -24.69 -9.67
CA ASN A 110 4.48 -23.79 -10.36
C ASN A 110 3.94 -23.32 -11.72
N LEU A 111 3.18 -24.19 -12.40
CA LEU A 111 2.54 -23.85 -13.66
C LEU A 111 1.43 -22.81 -13.44
N PHE A 112 0.57 -23.03 -12.45
CA PHE A 112 -0.45 -22.05 -12.04
C PHE A 112 0.16 -20.71 -11.61
N ALA A 113 1.22 -20.74 -10.79
CA ALA A 113 1.93 -19.53 -10.39
C ALA A 113 2.48 -18.76 -11.61
N SER A 114 3.00 -19.47 -12.61
CA SER A 114 3.51 -18.87 -13.85
C SER A 114 2.39 -18.19 -14.65
N TYR A 115 1.23 -18.85 -14.79
CA TYR A 115 0.08 -18.26 -15.48
C TYR A 115 -0.47 -17.02 -14.78
N MET A 116 -0.52 -17.02 -13.44
CA MET A 116 -0.92 -15.84 -12.67
C MET A 116 0.06 -14.68 -12.89
N LEU A 117 1.36 -14.95 -12.81
CA LEU A 117 2.40 -13.93 -13.03
C LEU A 117 2.33 -13.34 -14.44
N GLU A 118 2.18 -14.20 -15.45
CA GLU A 118 2.01 -13.80 -16.85
C GLU A 118 0.77 -12.92 -17.01
N PHE A 119 -0.38 -13.36 -16.52
CA PHE A 119 -1.61 -12.58 -16.55
C PHE A 119 -1.41 -11.16 -16.01
N PHE A 120 -0.89 -11.02 -14.79
CA PHE A 120 -0.69 -9.71 -14.17
C PHE A 120 0.39 -8.88 -14.87
N SER A 121 1.43 -9.50 -15.43
CA SER A 121 2.48 -8.78 -16.16
C SER A 121 1.97 -8.08 -17.42
N THR A 122 0.83 -8.51 -17.97
CA THR A 122 0.19 -7.87 -19.14
C THR A 122 -0.73 -6.70 -18.77
N LYS A 123 -0.90 -6.41 -17.47
CA LYS A 123 -1.84 -5.40 -16.99
C LYS A 123 -1.11 -4.16 -16.48
N SER A 124 -1.74 -2.99 -16.65
CA SER A 124 -1.33 -1.75 -15.98
C SER A 124 -2.13 -1.53 -14.69
N ASN A 125 -1.65 -0.65 -13.81
CA ASN A 125 -2.36 -0.29 -12.57
C ASN A 125 -3.81 0.13 -12.83
N ASN A 126 -4.02 0.99 -13.84
CA ASN A 126 -5.36 1.50 -14.16
C ASN A 126 -6.31 0.37 -14.59
N GLN A 127 -5.79 -0.62 -15.32
CA GLN A 127 -6.59 -1.76 -15.75
C GLN A 127 -7.01 -2.65 -14.58
N LEU A 128 -6.09 -2.93 -13.64
CA LEU A 128 -6.43 -3.72 -12.45
C LEU A 128 -7.47 -3.01 -11.57
N LEU A 129 -7.28 -1.72 -11.30
CA LEU A 129 -8.21 -0.90 -10.53
C LEU A 129 -9.59 -0.80 -11.18
N SER A 130 -9.65 -0.75 -12.52
CA SER A 130 -10.92 -0.72 -13.27
C SER A 130 -11.69 -2.05 -13.19
N THR A 131 -10.98 -3.15 -12.97
CA THR A 131 -11.56 -4.52 -12.90
C THR A 131 -12.09 -4.83 -11.49
N GLY A 132 -11.90 -3.92 -10.53
CA GLY A 132 -12.33 -4.10 -9.14
C GLY A 132 -11.29 -4.79 -8.26
N GLU A 133 -10.10 -5.07 -8.78
CA GLU A 133 -8.94 -5.45 -7.99
C GLU A 133 -8.41 -4.18 -7.30
N LYS A 134 -8.73 -4.02 -6.01
CA LYS A 134 -8.36 -2.86 -5.19
C LYS A 134 -7.25 -3.22 -4.21
#